data_AF-A0A4S4F4J7-F1
#
_entry.id   AF-A0A4S4F4J7-F1
#
_cell.length_a   1.000
_cell.length_b   1.000
_cell.length_c   1.000
_cell.angle_alpha   90.00
_cell.angle_beta   90.00
_cell.angle_gamma   90.00
#
_symmetry.space_group_name_H-M   'P 1'
#
loop_
_entity.id
_entity.type
_entity.pdbx_description
1 polymer ?
#
loop_
_entity_poly.entity_id
_entity_poly.type
_entity_poly.pdbx_seq_one_letter_code
_entity_poly.pdbx_strand_id
1 'polypeptide(L)'
;MRTFSRCEIVGRRFPICHVHIEDKIVEVSSFSTSAPKFGRESSSDFESPIGCDEKDYIRWRNCLQRDFTINGLMLDPYANLVYDYMGGLEDIKKAKVRTTIRASHSFLEDCARILRAIRIAARLGFRFTRETAHSIKNLSCSVLRLDKGRILMEMNYMLAYGSAEASLRLLWKFGLLEILLPIQAAYFVQQGFRRRDKRSNMLLSLFSNMDKLLAPDRPCHSSLWVGMLAFHKALSDQPRDPLVVAAFSLAVHNGGDMLEVSNIAMRISIPHDMSFHELLQPQNLDVESLKDEVVDLAASVKCVLTKMTDEYFVSQAMSMYHKAPYSDLVFIPLGLYLRTCRIFECAREEGKEKGFVSKQGSKIDYELLALGSLQEVRHVFARIVFDTVYPINPSRDQNQR
;
A
#
# COMPACT_ATOMS: atom_id res chain seq x y z
N MET A 1 -27.75 12.53 -30.04
CA MET A 1 -26.60 13.39 -30.45
C MET A 1 -25.50 13.21 -29.40
N ARG A 2 -24.23 13.06 -29.78
CA ARG A 2 -23.12 13.00 -28.79
C ARG A 2 -22.75 14.43 -28.39
N THR A 3 -22.82 14.75 -27.10
CA THR A 3 -22.48 16.09 -26.57
C THR A 3 -20.98 16.36 -26.62
N PHE A 4 -20.15 15.33 -26.48
CA PHE A 4 -18.69 15.42 -26.54
C PHE A 4 -18.15 14.62 -27.73
N SER A 5 -17.19 15.19 -28.46
CA SER A 5 -16.58 14.56 -29.64
C SER A 5 -15.45 13.58 -29.29
N ARG A 6 -14.65 13.89 -28.27
CA ARG A 6 -13.54 13.06 -27.76
C ARG A 6 -13.90 12.41 -26.42
N CYS A 7 -14.68 11.33 -26.49
CA CYS A 7 -15.04 10.57 -25.30
C CYS A 7 -15.06 9.06 -25.53
N GLU A 8 -14.72 8.30 -24.49
CA GLU A 8 -14.77 6.84 -24.46
C GLU A 8 -15.63 6.38 -23.28
N ILE A 9 -16.40 5.30 -23.44
CA ILE A 9 -17.13 4.68 -22.32
C ILE A 9 -16.27 3.54 -21.79
N VAL A 10 -15.88 3.64 -20.53
CA VAL A 10 -15.06 2.66 -19.82
C VAL A 10 -15.91 1.97 -18.76
N GLY A 11 -15.68 0.67 -18.55
CA GLY A 11 -16.38 -0.13 -17.57
C GLY A 11 -17.65 -0.79 -18.10
N ARG A 12 -17.71 -2.12 -18.06
CA ARG A 12 -18.88 -2.89 -18.56
C ARG A 12 -20.08 -2.87 -17.60
N ARG A 13 -19.82 -2.91 -16.28
CA ARG A 13 -20.86 -2.97 -15.24
C ARG A 13 -21.30 -1.59 -14.74
N PHE A 14 -20.36 -0.65 -14.67
CA PHE A 14 -20.59 0.73 -14.26
C PHE A 14 -20.02 1.61 -15.37
N PRO A 15 -20.78 1.87 -16.45
CA PRO A 15 -20.25 2.63 -17.56
C PRO A 15 -20.03 4.09 -17.13
N ILE A 16 -18.77 4.51 -17.17
CA ILE A 16 -18.33 5.89 -16.95
C ILE A 16 -17.80 6.40 -18.29
N CYS A 17 -18.16 7.62 -18.65
CA CYS A 17 -17.66 8.26 -19.85
C CYS A 17 -16.40 9.07 -19.53
N HIS A 18 -15.26 8.69 -20.08
CA HIS A 18 -14.03 9.47 -20.02
C HIS A 18 -14.08 10.51 -21.13
N VAL A 19 -14.15 11.79 -20.75
CA VAL A 19 -14.08 12.92 -21.68
C VAL A 19 -12.65 13.48 -21.64
N HIS A 20 -12.00 13.50 -22.80
CA HIS A 20 -10.64 14.02 -22.92
C HIS A 20 -10.67 15.51 -23.22
N ILE A 21 -10.15 16.32 -22.30
CA ILE A 21 -10.04 17.77 -22.43
C ILE A 21 -8.57 18.14 -22.23
N GLU A 22 -7.90 18.57 -23.30
CA GLU A 22 -6.46 18.80 -23.31
C GLU A 22 -5.69 17.56 -22.78
N ASP A 23 -4.84 17.75 -21.76
CA ASP A 23 -4.07 16.70 -21.10
C ASP A 23 -4.80 16.09 -19.88
N LYS A 24 -6.10 16.37 -19.73
CA LYS A 24 -6.92 15.90 -18.60
C LYS A 24 -8.03 14.97 -19.06
N ILE A 25 -8.35 14.03 -18.18
CA ILE A 25 -9.50 13.13 -18.34
C ILE A 25 -10.53 13.53 -17.29
N VAL A 26 -11.75 13.85 -17.73
CA VAL A 26 -12.89 14.11 -16.86
C VAL A 26 -13.82 12.91 -16.91
N GLU A 27 -14.05 12.29 -15.75
CA GLU A 27 -15.01 11.20 -15.61
C GLU A 27 -16.43 11.76 -15.50
N VAL A 28 -17.27 11.40 -16.48
CA VAL A 28 -18.68 11.81 -16.56
C VAL A 28 -19.56 10.59 -16.36
N SER A 29 -20.43 10.64 -15.36
CA SER A 29 -21.43 9.61 -15.06
C SER A 29 -22.82 10.23 -14.91
N SER A 30 -23.85 9.48 -15.28
CA SER A 30 -25.25 9.90 -15.12
C SER A 30 -25.85 9.31 -13.84
N PHE A 31 -26.73 10.06 -13.17
CA PHE A 31 -27.53 9.53 -12.06
C PHE A 31 -28.45 8.37 -12.46
N SER A 32 -28.78 8.25 -13.75
CA SER A 32 -29.60 7.16 -14.29
C SER A 32 -28.81 5.87 -14.56
N THR A 33 -27.47 5.92 -14.55
CA THR A 33 -26.62 4.74 -14.80
C THR A 33 -26.64 3.83 -13.57
N SER A 34 -27.56 2.86 -13.56
CA SER A 34 -27.65 1.84 -12.50
C SER A 34 -26.86 0.60 -12.91
N ALA A 35 -26.12 -0.01 -11.98
CA ALA A 35 -25.63 -1.38 -12.17
C ALA A 35 -26.82 -2.36 -12.31
N PRO A 36 -26.64 -3.49 -13.03
CA PRO A 36 -27.65 -4.54 -13.10
C PRO A 36 -28.03 -5.00 -11.69
N LYS A 37 -29.34 -5.05 -11.41
CA LYS A 37 -29.91 -5.37 -10.10
C LYS A 37 -29.44 -6.76 -9.64
N PHE A 38 -28.52 -6.83 -8.68
CA PHE A 38 -28.35 -8.04 -7.85
C PHE A 38 -29.10 -7.83 -6.55
N GLY A 39 -30.14 -8.64 -6.31
CA GLY A 39 -30.83 -8.81 -5.02
C GLY A 39 -31.29 -7.52 -4.34
N ARG A 40 -32.32 -6.85 -4.88
CA ARG A 40 -33.04 -5.83 -4.10
C ARG A 40 -34.06 -6.51 -3.19
N GLU A 41 -33.67 -6.74 -1.94
CA GLU A 41 -34.61 -6.56 -0.83
C GLU A 41 -34.36 -5.16 -0.24
N SER A 42 -35.45 -4.39 -0.16
CA SER A 42 -35.67 -3.12 0.55
C SER A 42 -34.68 -1.95 0.33
N SER A 43 -34.85 -1.23 -0.78
CA SER A 43 -34.68 0.24 -0.76
C SER A 43 -35.98 0.97 -0.37
N SER A 44 -36.89 0.27 0.33
CA SER A 44 -38.22 0.76 0.75
C SER A 44 -38.20 1.53 2.07
N ASP A 45 -37.08 1.49 2.81
CA ASP A 45 -37.05 1.93 4.22
C ASP A 45 -36.39 3.31 4.43
N PHE A 46 -35.97 3.97 3.36
CA PHE A 46 -35.49 5.35 3.46
C PHE A 46 -36.60 6.30 3.00
N GLU A 47 -37.28 6.90 3.97
CA GLU A 47 -38.17 8.02 3.70
C GLU A 47 -37.37 9.14 3.03
N SER A 48 -37.87 9.63 1.90
CA SER A 48 -37.26 10.77 1.23
C SER A 48 -37.24 11.97 2.18
N PRO A 49 -36.19 12.82 2.14
CA PRO A 49 -36.18 14.04 2.93
C PRO A 49 -37.48 14.85 2.71
N ILE A 50 -38.08 15.35 3.79
CA ILE A 50 -39.33 16.12 3.74
C ILE A 50 -39.07 17.43 2.98
N GLY A 51 -39.91 17.74 1.98
CA GLY A 51 -39.79 18.97 1.17
C GLY A 51 -38.79 18.89 0.00
N CYS A 52 -38.39 17.70 -0.40
CA CYS A 52 -37.40 17.45 -1.45
C CYS A 52 -37.99 17.62 -2.86
N ASP A 53 -37.35 18.42 -3.71
CA ASP A 53 -37.70 18.49 -5.13
C ASP A 53 -37.19 17.26 -5.90
N GLU A 54 -37.62 17.09 -7.17
CA GLU A 54 -37.21 15.92 -7.96
C GLU A 54 -35.69 15.82 -8.14
N LYS A 55 -35.00 16.96 -8.25
CA LYS A 55 -33.54 17.00 -8.46
C LYS A 55 -32.80 16.57 -7.20
N ASP A 56 -33.23 17.06 -6.05
CA ASP A 56 -32.70 16.68 -4.74
C ASP A 56 -32.94 15.22 -4.45
N TYR A 57 -34.10 14.67 -4.85
CA TYR A 57 -34.39 13.25 -4.69
C TYR A 57 -33.40 12.39 -5.50
N ILE A 58 -33.13 12.77 -6.76
CA ILE A 58 -32.17 12.08 -7.62
C ILE A 58 -30.75 12.15 -7.04
N ARG A 59 -30.30 13.32 -6.59
CA ARG A 59 -28.97 13.49 -5.98
C ARG A 59 -28.83 12.68 -4.69
N TRP A 60 -29.80 12.79 -3.79
CA TRP A 60 -29.85 12.02 -2.55
C TRP A 60 -29.80 10.51 -2.81
N ARG A 61 -30.61 10.01 -3.75
CA ARG A 61 -30.62 8.60 -4.13
C ARG A 61 -29.27 8.14 -4.70
N ASN A 62 -28.57 9.00 -5.45
CA ASN A 62 -27.22 8.69 -5.91
C ASN A 62 -26.24 8.62 -4.72
N CYS A 63 -26.33 9.55 -3.77
CA CYS A 63 -25.49 9.53 -2.57
C CYS A 63 -25.66 8.23 -1.77
N LEU A 64 -26.86 7.66 -1.68
CA LEU A 64 -27.10 6.39 -0.97
C LEU A 64 -26.36 5.18 -1.57
N GLN A 65 -26.01 5.23 -2.85
CA GLN A 65 -25.27 4.16 -3.54
C GLN A 65 -23.74 4.30 -3.36
N ARG A 66 -23.27 5.41 -2.79
CA ARG A 66 -21.86 5.68 -2.54
C ARG A 66 -21.39 4.98 -1.27
N ASP A 67 -20.08 4.86 -1.13
CA ASP A 67 -19.46 4.11 -0.05
C ASP A 67 -19.47 4.85 1.30
N PHE A 68 -19.07 6.11 1.33
CA PHE A 68 -18.90 6.89 2.56
C PHE A 68 -19.55 8.27 2.47
N THR A 69 -20.01 8.79 3.62
CA THR A 69 -20.66 10.11 3.74
C THR A 69 -19.79 11.23 3.15
N ILE A 70 -18.50 11.21 3.45
CA ILE A 70 -17.52 12.19 2.97
C ILE A 70 -17.31 12.16 1.44
N ASN A 71 -17.59 11.03 0.79
CA ASN A 71 -17.50 10.87 -0.66
C ASN A 71 -18.84 11.15 -1.37
N GLY A 72 -19.87 11.50 -0.59
CA GLY A 72 -21.23 11.80 -1.06
C GLY A 72 -21.51 13.28 -1.27
N LEU A 73 -20.51 14.16 -1.15
CA LEU A 73 -20.67 15.59 -1.39
C LEU A 73 -20.75 15.90 -2.89
N MET A 74 -21.62 16.83 -3.27
CA MET A 74 -21.77 17.30 -4.65
C MET A 74 -21.62 18.82 -4.71
N LEU A 75 -20.82 19.34 -5.64
CA LEU A 75 -20.62 20.77 -5.87
C LEU A 75 -21.32 21.19 -7.15
N ASP A 76 -22.15 22.23 -7.08
CA ASP A 76 -22.59 23.00 -8.23
C ASP A 76 -21.69 24.25 -8.37
N PRO A 77 -20.79 24.28 -9.36
CA PRO A 77 -19.86 25.39 -9.53
C PRO A 77 -20.54 26.68 -10.04
N TYR A 78 -21.73 26.59 -10.64
CA TYR A 78 -22.45 27.76 -11.15
C TYR A 78 -23.24 28.45 -10.05
N ALA A 79 -23.85 27.68 -9.16
CA ALA A 79 -24.54 28.20 -7.98
C ALA A 79 -23.61 28.46 -6.79
N ASN A 80 -22.37 27.94 -6.85
CA ASN A 80 -21.43 27.91 -5.72
C ASN A 80 -22.03 27.25 -4.46
N LEU A 81 -22.77 26.15 -4.67
CA LEU A 81 -23.48 25.42 -3.63
C LEU A 81 -22.92 24.01 -3.47
N VAL A 82 -22.69 23.60 -2.23
CA VAL A 82 -22.34 22.22 -1.88
C VAL A 82 -23.58 21.53 -1.31
N TYR A 83 -24.01 20.45 -1.94
CA TYR A 83 -25.07 19.60 -1.46
C TYR A 83 -24.47 18.49 -0.57
N ASP A 84 -24.88 18.48 0.70
CA ASP A 84 -24.53 17.46 1.67
C ASP A 84 -25.79 16.82 2.24
N TYR A 85 -26.21 15.71 1.63
CA TYR A 85 -27.40 14.98 2.08
C TYR A 85 -27.09 13.93 3.16
N MET A 86 -25.82 13.65 3.44
CA MET A 86 -25.38 12.51 4.27
C MET A 86 -24.64 12.95 5.55
N GLY A 87 -24.45 14.25 5.75
CA GLY A 87 -23.65 14.81 6.85
C GLY A 87 -22.15 14.59 6.65
N GLY A 88 -21.69 14.52 5.39
CA GLY A 88 -20.28 14.35 5.03
C GLY A 88 -19.39 15.48 5.55
N LEU A 89 -19.87 16.73 5.55
CA LEU A 89 -19.11 17.87 6.06
C LEU A 89 -18.84 17.77 7.56
N GLU A 90 -19.82 17.30 8.33
CA GLU A 90 -19.62 17.05 9.76
C GLU A 90 -18.63 15.92 10.02
N ASP A 91 -18.69 14.85 9.22
CA ASP A 91 -17.77 13.73 9.35
C ASP A 91 -16.34 14.10 8.97
N ILE A 92 -16.15 14.96 7.97
CA ILE A 92 -14.84 15.56 7.65
C ILE A 92 -14.34 16.38 8.85
N LYS A 93 -15.17 17.28 9.40
CA LYS A 93 -14.80 18.09 10.58
C LYS A 93 -14.44 17.22 11.79
N LYS A 94 -15.13 16.09 11.98
CA LYS A 94 -14.91 15.15 13.07
C LYS A 94 -13.83 14.09 12.76
N ALA A 95 -13.21 14.15 11.57
CA ALA A 95 -12.26 13.17 11.05
C ALA A 95 -12.77 11.72 11.16
N LYS A 96 -13.98 11.47 10.66
CA LYS A 96 -14.66 10.17 10.74
C LYS A 96 -14.92 9.55 9.37
N VAL A 97 -14.67 8.25 9.27
CA VAL A 97 -15.17 7.42 8.18
C VAL A 97 -16.48 6.77 8.61
N ARG A 98 -17.57 7.13 7.90
CA ARG A 98 -18.93 6.60 8.07
C ARG A 98 -19.47 6.18 6.71
N THR A 99 -20.13 5.03 6.66
CA THR A 99 -20.86 4.56 5.47
C THR A 99 -22.16 5.35 5.26
N THR A 100 -22.60 5.49 4.02
CA THR A 100 -23.86 6.21 3.69
C THR A 100 -25.09 5.49 4.22
N ILE A 101 -25.08 4.16 4.17
CA ILE A 101 -26.07 3.26 4.75
C ILE A 101 -25.45 2.45 5.90
N ARG A 102 -26.25 1.58 6.55
CA ARG A 102 -25.76 0.66 7.58
C ARG A 102 -24.53 -0.10 7.10
N ALA A 103 -23.47 -0.10 7.91
CA ALA A 103 -22.14 -0.56 7.47
C ALA A 103 -22.14 -2.05 7.09
N SER A 104 -22.92 -2.88 7.79
CA SER A 104 -23.11 -4.29 7.46
C SER A 104 -23.67 -4.50 6.05
N HIS A 105 -24.74 -3.79 5.69
CA HIS A 105 -25.34 -3.88 4.36
C HIS A 105 -24.40 -3.36 3.27
N SER A 106 -23.78 -2.21 3.50
CA SER A 106 -22.83 -1.62 2.54
C SER A 106 -21.67 -2.56 2.21
N PHE A 107 -21.10 -3.23 3.21
CA PHE A 107 -19.98 -4.15 3.00
C PHE A 107 -20.38 -5.51 2.44
N LEU A 108 -21.63 -5.94 2.64
CA LEU A 108 -22.18 -7.14 1.99
C LEU A 108 -22.45 -6.90 0.51
N GLU A 109 -22.93 -5.70 0.16
CA GLU A 109 -23.15 -5.27 -1.23
C GLU A 109 -21.82 -5.19 -2.01
N ASP A 110 -20.80 -4.54 -1.44
CA ASP A 110 -19.46 -4.48 -2.03
C ASP A 110 -18.38 -4.61 -0.95
N CYS A 111 -17.75 -5.80 -0.89
CA CYS A 111 -16.67 -6.07 0.05
C CYS A 111 -15.45 -5.16 -0.14
N ALA A 112 -15.24 -4.60 -1.33
CA ALA A 112 -14.11 -3.69 -1.58
C ALA A 112 -14.24 -2.41 -0.76
N ARG A 113 -15.47 -2.04 -0.35
CA ARG A 113 -15.69 -0.91 0.56
C ARG A 113 -15.01 -1.11 1.92
N ILE A 114 -14.75 -2.34 2.37
CA ILE A 114 -13.95 -2.60 3.59
C ILE A 114 -12.51 -2.08 3.38
N LEU A 115 -11.85 -2.48 2.29
CA LEU A 115 -10.48 -2.06 1.98
C LEU A 115 -10.41 -0.55 1.69
N ARG A 116 -11.41 0.00 0.99
CA ARG A 116 -11.52 1.45 0.78
C ARG A 116 -11.68 2.22 2.10
N ALA A 117 -12.42 1.69 3.07
CA ALA A 117 -12.55 2.30 4.40
C ALA A 117 -11.19 2.38 5.10
N ILE A 118 -10.42 1.28 5.07
CA ILE A 118 -9.05 1.21 5.62
C ILE A 118 -8.14 2.21 4.92
N ARG A 119 -8.15 2.25 3.59
CA ARG A 119 -7.38 3.18 2.78
C ARG A 119 -7.67 4.64 3.14
N ILE A 120 -8.95 5.03 3.17
CA ILE A 120 -9.36 6.41 3.48
C ILE A 120 -8.95 6.78 4.90
N ALA A 121 -9.18 5.89 5.87
CA ALA A 121 -8.81 6.13 7.27
C ALA A 121 -7.28 6.28 7.44
N ALA A 122 -6.49 5.43 6.78
CA ALA A 122 -5.04 5.51 6.80
C ALA A 122 -4.55 6.84 6.18
N ARG A 123 -5.04 7.17 4.98
CA ARG A 123 -4.58 8.34 4.21
C ARG A 123 -4.95 9.67 4.84
N LEU A 124 -6.17 9.78 5.36
CA LEU A 124 -6.67 11.04 5.95
C LEU A 124 -6.44 11.12 7.46
N GLY A 125 -5.95 10.05 8.11
CA GLY A 125 -5.86 9.97 9.57
C GLY A 125 -7.23 9.89 10.26
N PHE A 126 -8.28 9.50 9.53
CA PHE A 126 -9.64 9.47 10.06
C PHE A 126 -9.88 8.24 10.93
N ARG A 127 -10.82 8.36 11.88
CA ARG A 127 -11.27 7.28 12.75
C ARG A 127 -12.58 6.69 12.24
N PHE A 128 -12.79 5.39 12.44
CA PHE A 128 -14.08 4.78 12.15
C PHE A 128 -15.12 5.13 13.21
N THR A 129 -16.38 5.25 12.79
CA THR A 129 -17.50 5.19 13.75
C THR A 129 -17.56 3.81 14.42
N ARG A 130 -18.26 3.70 15.56
CA ARG A 130 -18.39 2.41 16.27
C ARG A 130 -19.02 1.33 15.39
N GLU A 131 -20.08 1.68 14.68
CA GLU A 131 -20.77 0.78 13.74
C GLU A 131 -19.84 0.33 12.62
N THR A 132 -19.21 1.27 11.90
CA THR A 132 -18.30 0.96 10.80
C THR A 132 -17.13 0.07 11.26
N ALA A 133 -16.52 0.37 12.41
CA ALA A 133 -15.44 -0.43 12.98
C ALA A 133 -15.90 -1.86 13.33
N HIS A 134 -17.11 -2.00 13.89
CA HIS A 134 -17.67 -3.31 14.24
C HIS A 134 -17.94 -4.15 12.99
N SER A 135 -18.55 -3.55 11.95
CA SER A 135 -18.84 -4.24 10.70
C SER A 135 -17.56 -4.62 9.93
N ILE A 136 -16.53 -3.76 9.90
CA ILE A 136 -15.22 -4.11 9.29
C ILE A 136 -14.65 -5.36 9.96
N LYS A 137 -14.68 -5.42 11.30
CA LYS A 137 -14.12 -6.56 12.04
C LYS A 137 -14.91 -7.85 11.78
N ASN A 138 -16.24 -7.80 11.79
CA ASN A 138 -17.06 -8.99 11.64
C ASN A 138 -17.11 -9.51 10.21
N LEU A 139 -16.92 -8.63 9.22
CA LEU A 139 -16.98 -8.97 7.80
C LEU A 139 -15.59 -9.05 7.14
N SER A 140 -14.50 -9.04 7.91
CA SER A 140 -13.13 -9.04 7.34
C SER A 140 -12.89 -10.19 6.36
N CYS A 141 -13.37 -11.40 6.67
CA CYS A 141 -13.25 -12.57 5.79
C CYS A 141 -14.02 -12.43 4.46
N SER A 142 -14.99 -11.51 4.37
CA SER A 142 -15.76 -11.31 3.14
C SER A 142 -14.92 -10.74 1.99
N VAL A 143 -13.76 -10.16 2.31
CA VAL A 143 -12.79 -9.64 1.34
C VAL A 143 -12.25 -10.74 0.42
N LEU A 144 -12.22 -12.01 0.87
CA LEU A 144 -11.84 -13.16 0.03
C LEU A 144 -12.79 -13.41 -1.15
N ARG A 145 -13.99 -12.80 -1.16
CA ARG A 145 -14.90 -12.86 -2.32
C ARG A 145 -14.49 -11.95 -3.48
N LEU A 146 -13.57 -11.01 -3.25
CA LEU A 146 -13.07 -10.12 -4.30
C LEU A 146 -12.13 -10.88 -5.23
N ASP A 147 -12.12 -10.48 -6.50
CA ASP A 147 -11.12 -10.97 -7.44
C ASP A 147 -9.72 -10.49 -7.03
N LYS A 148 -8.71 -11.30 -7.35
CA LYS A 148 -7.29 -11.02 -7.05
C LYS A 148 -6.85 -9.66 -7.60
N GLY A 149 -7.37 -9.25 -8.77
CA GLY A 149 -7.09 -7.96 -9.39
C GLY A 149 -7.61 -6.78 -8.56
N ARG A 150 -8.85 -6.86 -8.07
CA ARG A 150 -9.42 -5.86 -7.16
C ARG A 150 -8.68 -5.77 -5.83
N ILE A 151 -8.29 -6.90 -5.26
CA ILE A 151 -7.46 -6.94 -4.05
C ILE A 151 -6.12 -6.23 -4.29
N LEU A 152 -5.41 -6.59 -5.37
CA LEU A 152 -4.14 -5.97 -5.74
C LEU A 152 -4.29 -4.45 -5.92
N MET A 153 -5.36 -4.00 -6.57
CA MET A 153 -5.61 -2.58 -6.78
C MET A 153 -5.77 -1.82 -5.45
N GLU A 154 -6.60 -2.33 -4.53
CA GLU A 154 -6.79 -1.70 -3.22
C GLU A 154 -5.52 -1.75 -2.36
N MET A 155 -4.76 -2.86 -2.40
CA MET A 155 -3.46 -2.99 -1.76
C MET A 155 -2.45 -1.98 -2.32
N ASN A 156 -2.41 -1.81 -3.64
CA ASN A 156 -1.55 -0.83 -4.27
C ASN A 156 -1.91 0.60 -3.85
N TYR A 157 -3.20 0.95 -3.81
CA TYR A 157 -3.61 2.27 -3.32
C TYR A 157 -3.24 2.52 -1.85
N MET A 158 -3.24 1.49 -1.02
CA MET A 158 -2.84 1.60 0.38
C MET A 158 -1.32 1.78 0.53
N LEU A 159 -0.53 1.01 -0.23
CA LEU A 159 0.91 0.90 -0.01
C LEU A 159 1.77 1.82 -0.89
N ALA A 160 1.26 2.28 -2.04
CA ALA A 160 2.07 3.02 -3.02
C ALA A 160 1.87 4.55 -3.01
N TYR A 161 0.98 5.08 -2.16
CA TYR A 161 0.50 6.47 -2.23
C TYR A 161 0.72 7.25 -0.92
N GLY A 162 1.75 6.90 -0.14
CA GLY A 162 2.17 7.65 1.05
C GLY A 162 1.32 7.44 2.30
N SER A 163 0.72 6.27 2.47
CA SER A 163 -0.05 5.91 3.68
C SER A 163 0.12 4.44 4.09
N ALA A 164 1.21 3.81 3.68
CA ALA A 164 1.44 2.39 3.77
C ALA A 164 1.59 1.89 5.20
N GLU A 165 2.34 2.61 6.05
CA GLU A 165 2.55 2.26 7.46
C GLU A 165 1.21 2.26 8.22
N ALA A 166 0.44 3.34 8.05
CA ALA A 166 -0.87 3.49 8.67
C ALA A 166 -1.86 2.42 8.15
N SER A 167 -1.80 2.10 6.86
CA SER A 167 -2.59 1.02 6.26
C SER A 167 -2.24 -0.34 6.87
N LEU A 168 -0.96 -0.70 7.00
CA LEU A 168 -0.54 -1.97 7.63
C LEU A 168 -1.03 -2.07 9.08
N ARG A 169 -0.95 -0.99 9.86
CA ARG A 169 -1.50 -0.96 11.23
C ARG A 169 -3.00 -1.17 11.26
N LEU A 170 -3.75 -0.54 10.37
CA LEU A 170 -5.20 -0.69 10.33
C LEU A 170 -5.60 -2.10 9.85
N LEU A 171 -4.93 -2.65 8.84
CA LEU A 171 -5.12 -4.04 8.41
C LEU A 171 -4.86 -5.01 9.57
N TRP A 172 -3.80 -4.79 10.34
CA TRP A 172 -3.51 -5.59 11.53
C TRP A 172 -4.60 -5.45 12.57
N LYS A 173 -4.97 -4.21 12.94
CA LYS A 173 -5.99 -3.90 13.96
C LYS A 173 -7.33 -4.59 13.71
N PHE A 174 -7.73 -4.73 12.46
CA PHE A 174 -9.03 -5.28 12.06
C PHE A 174 -9.00 -6.75 11.61
N GLY A 175 -7.86 -7.44 11.64
CA GLY A 175 -7.79 -8.86 11.24
C GLY A 175 -7.63 -9.10 9.74
N LEU A 176 -7.44 -8.04 8.94
CA LEU A 176 -7.33 -8.14 7.49
C LEU A 176 -5.91 -8.52 7.05
N LEU A 177 -4.89 -8.18 7.85
CA LEU A 177 -3.50 -8.51 7.51
C LEU A 177 -3.27 -10.03 7.43
N GLU A 178 -3.93 -10.81 8.29
CA GLU A 178 -3.83 -12.29 8.31
C GLU A 178 -4.45 -12.94 7.07
N ILE A 179 -5.33 -12.23 6.40
CA ILE A 179 -6.01 -12.70 5.19
C ILE A 179 -5.18 -12.29 3.97
N LEU A 180 -4.78 -11.02 3.92
CA LEU A 180 -4.16 -10.41 2.74
C LEU A 180 -2.65 -10.60 2.68
N LEU A 181 -1.95 -10.52 3.81
CA LEU A 181 -0.49 -10.65 3.90
C LEU A 181 -0.12 -11.60 5.06
N PRO A 182 -0.46 -12.91 4.97
CA PRO A 182 -0.31 -13.86 6.08
C PRO A 182 1.15 -13.97 6.57
N ILE A 183 2.13 -13.91 5.66
CA ILE A 183 3.56 -13.96 5.97
C ILE A 183 3.98 -12.80 6.88
N GLN A 184 3.49 -11.59 6.61
CA GLN A 184 3.78 -10.42 7.45
C GLN A 184 2.95 -10.39 8.73
N ALA A 185 1.74 -10.95 8.71
CA ALA A 185 0.95 -11.15 9.91
C ALA A 185 1.64 -12.10 10.89
N ALA A 186 2.24 -13.19 10.40
CA ALA A 186 3.01 -14.14 11.22
C ALA A 186 4.19 -13.45 11.93
N TYR A 187 4.91 -12.58 11.22
CA TYR A 187 5.97 -11.75 11.81
C TYR A 187 5.45 -10.86 12.95
N PHE A 188 4.31 -10.18 12.78
CA PHE A 188 3.72 -9.39 13.88
C PHE A 188 3.39 -10.24 15.10
N VAL A 189 2.87 -11.46 14.90
CA VAL A 189 2.57 -12.34 16.03
C VAL A 189 3.85 -12.83 16.71
N GLN A 190 4.86 -13.25 15.94
CA GLN A 190 6.17 -13.71 16.45
C GLN A 190 6.85 -12.63 17.32
N GLN A 191 6.76 -11.37 16.91
CA GLN A 191 7.29 -10.21 17.65
C GLN A 191 6.40 -9.77 18.84
N GLY A 192 5.33 -10.49 19.14
CA GLY A 192 4.38 -10.13 20.19
C GLY A 192 3.66 -8.81 19.93
N PHE A 193 3.54 -8.40 18.67
CA PHE A 193 2.98 -7.11 18.27
C PHE A 193 1.45 -7.13 18.35
N ARG A 194 0.89 -6.49 19.37
CA ARG A 194 -0.56 -6.51 19.62
C ARG A 194 -1.33 -5.68 18.58
N ARG A 195 -2.61 -5.98 18.37
CA ARG A 195 -3.49 -5.32 17.37
C ARG A 195 -3.61 -3.80 17.50
N ARG A 196 -3.38 -3.25 18.69
CA ARG A 196 -3.46 -1.82 19.00
C ARG A 196 -2.12 -1.26 19.48
N ASP A 197 -1.04 -1.97 19.19
CA ASP A 197 0.30 -1.58 19.57
C ASP A 197 0.71 -0.30 18.82
N LYS A 198 1.38 0.60 19.55
CA LYS A 198 1.91 1.86 19.03
C LYS A 198 3.41 1.81 18.78
N ARG A 199 4.08 0.74 19.24
CA ARG A 199 5.51 0.52 18.95
C ARG A 199 5.75 0.46 17.44
N SER A 200 6.98 0.75 17.03
CA SER A 200 7.45 0.46 15.67
C SER A 200 8.22 -0.87 15.65
N ASN A 201 8.47 -1.36 14.46
CA ASN A 201 9.36 -2.47 14.13
C ASN A 201 9.96 -2.20 12.75
N MET A 202 10.91 -3.02 12.29
CA MET A 202 11.62 -2.73 11.04
C MET A 202 10.66 -2.64 9.84
N LEU A 203 9.66 -3.54 9.75
CA LEU A 203 8.67 -3.50 8.68
C LEU A 203 7.94 -2.15 8.64
N LEU A 204 7.39 -1.71 9.78
CA LEU A 204 6.66 -0.43 9.86
C LEU A 204 7.60 0.76 9.62
N SER A 205 8.86 0.69 10.05
CA SER A 205 9.85 1.75 9.80
C SER A 205 10.23 1.86 8.31
N LEU A 206 10.41 0.73 7.60
CA LEU A 206 10.63 0.72 6.14
C LEU A 206 9.47 1.40 5.41
N PHE A 207 8.24 1.01 5.75
CA PHE A 207 7.04 1.58 5.14
C PHE A 207 6.81 3.04 5.55
N SER A 208 7.17 3.45 6.77
CA SER A 208 7.14 4.86 7.20
C SER A 208 8.14 5.71 6.41
N ASN A 209 9.35 5.21 6.19
CA ASN A 209 10.35 5.90 5.38
C ASN A 209 9.95 5.99 3.91
N MET A 210 9.30 4.93 3.38
CA MET A 210 8.69 4.99 2.06
C MET A 210 7.58 6.06 2.00
N ASP A 211 6.72 6.15 3.02
CA ASP A 211 5.63 7.13 3.06
C ASP A 211 6.14 8.58 3.06
N LYS A 212 7.34 8.86 3.60
CA LYS A 212 7.97 10.19 3.53
C LYS A 212 8.35 10.62 2.11
N LEU A 213 8.55 9.66 1.20
CA LEU A 213 8.96 9.90 -0.18
C LEU A 213 7.79 9.98 -1.16
N LEU A 214 6.63 9.44 -0.78
CA LEU A 214 5.47 9.26 -1.65
C LEU A 214 4.30 10.15 -1.22
N ALA A 215 3.40 10.40 -2.15
CA ALA A 215 2.16 11.14 -1.91
C ALA A 215 1.07 10.71 -2.91
N PRO A 216 -0.20 11.13 -2.74
CA PRO A 216 -1.26 10.77 -3.67
C PRO A 216 -0.99 11.17 -5.13
N ASP A 217 -0.32 12.30 -5.34
CA ASP A 217 0.12 12.83 -6.65
C ASP A 217 1.49 12.29 -7.10
N ARG A 218 2.20 11.58 -6.22
CA ARG A 218 3.56 11.07 -6.42
C ARG A 218 3.67 9.60 -5.96
N PRO A 219 2.96 8.67 -6.63
CA PRO A 219 2.95 7.27 -6.23
C PRO A 219 4.19 6.51 -6.70
N CYS A 220 4.38 5.29 -6.16
CA CYS A 220 5.35 4.33 -6.68
C CYS A 220 4.70 3.17 -7.44
N HIS A 221 5.48 2.48 -8.27
CA HIS A 221 5.06 1.22 -8.86
C HIS A 221 5.00 0.10 -7.81
N SER A 222 4.06 -0.84 -7.98
CA SER A 222 3.79 -1.89 -7.00
C SER A 222 4.97 -2.82 -6.70
N SER A 223 5.91 -2.95 -7.63
CA SER A 223 7.12 -3.77 -7.44
C SER A 223 7.98 -3.26 -6.29
N LEU A 224 7.96 -1.96 -5.98
CA LEU A 224 8.74 -1.39 -4.88
C LEU A 224 8.25 -1.93 -3.52
N TRP A 225 6.95 -1.82 -3.23
CA TRP A 225 6.43 -2.30 -1.94
C TRP A 225 6.42 -3.82 -1.85
N VAL A 226 6.21 -4.56 -2.95
CA VAL A 226 6.35 -6.03 -2.96
C VAL A 226 7.80 -6.42 -2.67
N GLY A 227 8.76 -5.74 -3.30
CA GLY A 227 10.19 -5.95 -3.02
C GLY A 227 10.54 -5.64 -1.57
N MET A 228 9.96 -4.58 -0.99
CA MET A 228 10.17 -4.21 0.42
C MET A 228 9.64 -5.28 1.39
N LEU A 229 8.46 -5.86 1.11
CA LEU A 229 7.90 -6.95 1.91
C LEU A 229 8.80 -8.19 1.88
N ALA A 230 9.33 -8.56 0.71
CA ALA A 230 10.21 -9.70 0.57
C ALA A 230 11.58 -9.46 1.20
N PHE A 231 12.13 -8.27 1.02
CA PHE A 231 13.37 -7.84 1.66
C PHE A 231 13.28 -7.89 3.19
N HIS A 232 12.24 -7.28 3.76
CA HIS A 232 12.01 -7.34 5.22
C HIS A 232 11.90 -8.78 5.71
N LYS A 233 11.12 -9.61 5.02
CA LYS A 233 10.93 -11.00 5.45
C LYS A 233 12.21 -11.82 5.32
N ALA A 234 13.06 -11.57 4.33
CA ALA A 234 14.37 -12.22 4.22
C ALA A 234 15.27 -11.90 5.42
N LEU A 235 15.32 -10.63 5.86
CA LEU A 235 16.05 -10.23 7.05
C LEU A 235 15.42 -10.77 8.36
N SER A 236 14.09 -10.88 8.40
CA SER A 236 13.40 -11.48 9.54
C SER A 236 13.64 -12.99 9.66
N ASP A 237 13.79 -13.71 8.54
CA ASP A 237 14.11 -15.14 8.53
C ASP A 237 15.59 -15.38 8.87
N GLN A 238 16.47 -14.53 8.35
CA GLN A 238 17.90 -14.61 8.57
C GLN A 238 18.47 -13.20 8.81
N PRO A 239 18.60 -12.79 10.09
CA PRO A 239 19.18 -11.50 10.45
C PRO A 239 20.58 -11.33 9.86
N ARG A 240 20.92 -10.10 9.46
CA ARG A 240 22.18 -9.78 8.77
C ARG A 240 22.94 -8.68 9.48
N ASP A 241 24.24 -8.62 9.20
CA ASP A 241 25.05 -7.48 9.58
C ASP A 241 24.51 -6.19 8.92
N PRO A 242 24.38 -5.06 9.65
CA PRO A 242 24.01 -3.77 9.08
C PRO A 242 24.87 -3.34 7.87
N LEU A 243 26.14 -3.71 7.83
CA LEU A 243 27.06 -3.44 6.73
C LEU A 243 26.69 -4.26 5.49
N VAL A 244 26.27 -5.52 5.65
CA VAL A 244 25.75 -6.36 4.55
C VAL A 244 24.47 -5.75 3.98
N VAL A 245 23.59 -5.23 4.84
CA VAL A 245 22.35 -4.57 4.40
C VAL A 245 22.65 -3.27 3.63
N ALA A 246 23.63 -2.49 4.10
CA ALA A 246 24.12 -1.30 3.39
C ALA A 246 24.75 -1.67 2.04
N ALA A 247 25.62 -2.67 2.02
CA ALA A 247 26.29 -3.12 0.80
C ALA A 247 25.28 -3.66 -0.22
N PHE A 248 24.29 -4.44 0.23
CA PHE A 248 23.21 -4.93 -0.62
C PHE A 248 22.39 -3.78 -1.22
N SER A 249 22.01 -2.78 -0.43
CA SER A 249 21.25 -1.63 -0.95
C SER A 249 22.06 -0.77 -1.92
N LEU A 250 23.37 -0.60 -1.70
CA LEU A 250 24.27 0.05 -2.68
C LEU A 250 24.42 -0.78 -3.96
N ALA A 251 24.59 -2.10 -3.84
CA ALA A 251 24.68 -2.99 -4.99
C ALA A 251 23.41 -2.90 -5.85
N VAL A 252 22.25 -2.90 -5.20
CA VAL A 252 20.96 -2.67 -5.87
C VAL A 252 20.91 -1.29 -6.54
N HIS A 253 21.40 -0.23 -5.90
CA HIS A 253 21.42 1.12 -6.49
C HIS A 253 22.36 1.25 -7.71
N ASN A 254 23.57 0.69 -7.61
CA ASN A 254 24.64 0.83 -8.60
C ASN A 254 24.62 -0.23 -9.70
N GLY A 255 23.72 -1.21 -9.61
CA GLY A 255 23.59 -2.29 -10.58
C GLY A 255 24.67 -3.35 -10.45
N GLY A 256 25.06 -3.71 -9.23
CA GLY A 256 25.95 -4.84 -8.93
C GLY A 256 27.45 -4.51 -8.94
N ASP A 257 27.84 -3.23 -8.93
CA ASP A 257 29.26 -2.84 -8.88
C ASP A 257 29.88 -3.05 -7.49
N MET A 258 30.30 -4.29 -7.20
CA MET A 258 30.77 -4.67 -5.85
C MET A 258 32.06 -3.94 -5.44
N LEU A 259 32.92 -3.53 -6.39
CA LEU A 259 34.14 -2.79 -6.06
C LEU A 259 33.81 -1.40 -5.51
N GLU A 260 32.86 -0.69 -6.13
CA GLU A 260 32.38 0.59 -5.63
C GLU A 260 31.64 0.43 -4.30
N VAL A 261 30.81 -0.62 -4.19
CA VAL A 261 30.06 -0.95 -2.96
C VAL A 261 30.98 -1.16 -1.77
N SER A 262 32.01 -1.99 -1.88
CA SER A 262 32.92 -2.27 -0.77
C SER A 262 33.67 -1.01 -0.32
N ASN A 263 34.08 -0.17 -1.27
CA ASN A 263 34.75 1.11 -0.95
C ASN A 263 33.84 2.08 -0.18
N ILE A 264 32.55 2.13 -0.52
CA ILE A 264 31.58 3.02 0.14
C ILE A 264 31.14 2.42 1.48
N ALA A 265 30.79 1.13 1.51
CA ALA A 265 30.30 0.43 2.69
C ALA A 265 31.31 0.49 3.84
N MET A 266 32.60 0.27 3.55
CA MET A 266 33.67 0.34 4.55
C MET A 266 33.92 1.75 5.11
N ARG A 267 33.37 2.80 4.49
CA ARG A 267 33.45 4.19 4.97
C ARG A 267 32.25 4.60 5.81
N ILE A 268 31.22 3.75 5.91
CA ILE A 268 30.03 4.03 6.72
C ILE A 268 30.45 4.00 8.20
N SER A 269 30.45 5.17 8.82
CA SER A 269 30.76 5.36 10.25
C SER A 269 29.52 5.77 11.07
N ILE A 270 28.36 5.79 10.43
CA ILE A 270 27.08 6.20 11.03
C ILE A 270 26.56 5.04 11.89
N PRO A 271 26.06 5.29 13.12
CA PRO A 271 25.48 4.24 13.93
C PRO A 271 24.19 3.72 13.28
N HIS A 272 24.03 2.39 13.27
CA HIS A 272 22.79 1.75 12.84
C HIS A 272 21.77 1.73 13.98
N ASP A 273 20.49 1.52 13.66
CA ASP A 273 19.44 1.36 14.65
C ASP A 273 19.52 -0.03 15.33
N MET A 274 19.91 -0.04 16.60
CA MET A 274 20.06 -1.27 17.40
C MET A 274 18.72 -1.85 17.90
N SER A 275 17.58 -1.22 17.61
CA SER A 275 16.27 -1.69 18.06
C SER A 275 15.67 -2.80 17.19
N PHE A 276 16.23 -3.04 16.00
CA PHE A 276 15.75 -4.06 15.07
C PHE A 276 16.43 -5.41 15.34
N HIS A 277 15.62 -6.46 15.46
CA HIS A 277 16.11 -7.84 15.67
C HIS A 277 16.57 -8.49 14.36
N GLU A 278 16.18 -7.90 13.22
CA GLU A 278 16.62 -8.25 11.89
C GLU A 278 18.08 -7.86 11.60
N LEU A 279 18.68 -7.04 12.48
CA LEU A 279 20.06 -6.58 12.38
C LEU A 279 20.91 -7.25 13.46
N LEU A 280 22.01 -7.86 13.04
CA LEU A 280 23.01 -8.45 13.94
C LEU A 280 23.94 -7.38 14.53
N GLN A 281 24.72 -7.76 15.54
CA GLN A 281 25.85 -6.94 15.97
C GLN A 281 26.90 -6.88 14.86
N PRO A 282 27.47 -5.69 14.57
CA PRO A 282 28.47 -5.53 13.53
C PRO A 282 29.68 -6.45 13.73
N GLN A 283 30.08 -7.13 12.67
CA GLN A 283 31.24 -8.00 12.58
C GLN A 283 32.32 -7.36 11.69
N ASN A 284 33.57 -7.72 11.93
CA ASN A 284 34.68 -7.34 11.05
C ASN A 284 34.71 -8.26 9.83
N LEU A 285 33.86 -7.96 8.84
CA LEU A 285 33.82 -8.69 7.57
C LEU A 285 34.94 -8.19 6.64
N ASP A 286 35.60 -9.13 5.97
CA ASP A 286 36.46 -8.82 4.83
C ASP A 286 35.63 -8.62 3.55
N VAL A 287 36.29 -8.17 2.48
CA VAL A 287 35.60 -7.81 1.23
C VAL A 287 34.92 -9.01 0.57
N GLU A 288 35.54 -10.20 0.62
CA GLU A 288 34.98 -11.40 -0.01
C GLU A 288 33.79 -11.94 0.81
N SER A 289 33.91 -12.02 2.13
CA SER A 289 32.78 -12.46 2.99
C SER A 289 31.59 -11.50 2.86
N LEU A 290 31.85 -10.18 2.77
CA LEU A 290 30.79 -9.19 2.52
C LEU A 290 30.10 -9.45 1.18
N LYS A 291 30.84 -9.76 0.13
CA LYS A 291 30.29 -10.06 -1.20
C LYS A 291 29.43 -11.31 -1.15
N ASP A 292 29.91 -12.39 -0.53
CA ASP A 292 29.17 -13.64 -0.38
C ASP A 292 27.87 -13.44 0.39
N GLU A 293 27.90 -12.69 1.49
CA GLU A 293 26.70 -12.37 2.27
C GLU A 293 25.69 -11.51 1.51
N VAL A 294 26.14 -10.58 0.65
CA VAL A 294 25.25 -9.78 -0.21
C VAL A 294 24.56 -10.66 -1.26
N VAL A 295 25.30 -11.58 -1.88
CA VAL A 295 24.75 -12.54 -2.85
C VAL A 295 23.75 -13.49 -2.18
N ASP A 296 24.06 -13.96 -0.97
CA ASP A 296 23.18 -14.81 -0.16
C ASP A 296 21.90 -14.08 0.29
N LEU A 297 22.01 -12.80 0.68
CA LEU A 297 20.86 -11.96 0.97
C LEU A 297 19.99 -11.78 -0.28
N ALA A 298 20.58 -11.53 -1.45
CA ALA A 298 19.84 -11.42 -2.71
C ALA A 298 19.09 -12.72 -3.06
N ALA A 299 19.71 -13.88 -2.83
CA ALA A 299 19.08 -15.19 -3.00
C ALA A 299 17.93 -15.41 -2.01
N SER A 300 18.11 -14.98 -0.76
CA SER A 300 17.09 -15.04 0.30
C SER A 300 15.86 -14.20 -0.05
N VAL A 301 16.05 -12.96 -0.54
CA VAL A 301 14.94 -12.10 -1.00
C VAL A 301 14.17 -12.76 -2.15
N LYS A 302 14.87 -13.36 -3.13
CA LYS A 302 14.22 -14.09 -4.22
C LYS A 302 13.44 -15.31 -3.72
N CYS A 303 14.00 -16.07 -2.78
CA CYS A 303 13.33 -17.22 -2.17
C CYS A 303 12.03 -16.80 -1.47
N VAL A 304 12.06 -15.70 -0.72
CA VAL A 304 10.87 -15.15 -0.08
C VAL A 304 9.84 -14.69 -1.10
N LEU A 305 10.25 -14.02 -2.20
CA LEU A 305 9.32 -13.65 -3.27
C LEU A 305 8.59 -14.86 -3.84
N THR A 306 9.30 -15.97 -4.07
CA THR A 306 8.69 -17.23 -4.51
C THR A 306 7.65 -17.73 -3.51
N LYS A 307 7.98 -17.73 -2.20
CA LYS A 307 7.04 -18.13 -1.13
C LYS A 307 5.80 -17.23 -1.07
N MET A 308 5.96 -15.92 -1.29
CA MET A 308 4.83 -14.97 -1.33
C MET A 308 3.89 -15.17 -2.54
N THR A 309 4.35 -15.90 -3.56
CA THR A 309 3.57 -16.23 -4.77
C THR A 309 3.12 -17.69 -4.82
N ASP A 310 3.28 -18.43 -3.73
CA ASP A 310 2.98 -19.86 -3.65
C ASP A 310 1.91 -20.13 -2.58
N GLU A 311 0.81 -20.76 -3.00
CA GLU A 311 -0.37 -20.98 -2.15
C GLU A 311 -0.07 -21.89 -0.95
N TYR A 312 0.86 -22.85 -1.10
CA TYR A 312 1.27 -23.72 0.00
C TYR A 312 1.99 -22.91 1.08
N PHE A 313 2.99 -22.10 0.72
CA PHE A 313 3.71 -21.30 1.72
C PHE A 313 2.83 -20.22 2.36
N VAL A 314 1.95 -19.58 1.59
CA VAL A 314 1.02 -18.59 2.12
C VAL A 314 0.03 -19.21 3.11
N SER A 315 -0.55 -20.37 2.79
CA SER A 315 -1.47 -21.08 3.70
C SER A 315 -0.80 -21.55 4.98
N GLN A 316 0.49 -21.91 4.92
CA GLN A 316 1.26 -22.33 6.10
C GLN A 316 1.72 -21.17 6.99
N ALA A 317 1.75 -19.93 6.49
CA ALA A 317 2.29 -18.80 7.25
C ALA A 317 1.58 -18.58 8.60
N MET A 318 0.27 -18.86 8.67
CA MET A 318 -0.54 -18.69 9.87
C MET A 318 -0.94 -20.01 10.55
N SER A 319 -0.41 -21.16 10.12
CA SER A 319 -0.85 -22.49 10.59
C SER A 319 -0.65 -22.70 12.08
N MET A 320 0.38 -22.09 12.67
CA MET A 320 0.68 -22.15 14.11
C MET A 320 -0.29 -21.31 14.98
N TYR A 321 -1.18 -20.54 14.35
CA TYR A 321 -2.09 -19.61 15.02
C TYR A 321 -3.55 -20.01 14.80
N HIS A 322 -4.01 -21.03 15.53
CA HIS A 322 -5.34 -21.64 15.41
C HIS A 322 -6.57 -20.70 15.44
N LYS A 323 -6.43 -19.46 15.95
CA LYS A 323 -7.50 -18.45 15.94
C LYS A 323 -7.48 -17.53 14.72
N ALA A 324 -6.43 -17.58 13.92
CA ALA A 324 -6.31 -16.81 12.69
C ALA A 324 -7.20 -17.41 11.60
N PRO A 325 -7.78 -16.57 10.73
CA PRO A 325 -8.46 -17.08 9.55
C PRO A 325 -7.48 -17.83 8.65
N TYR A 326 -7.94 -18.92 8.04
CA TYR A 326 -7.20 -19.58 6.96
C TYR A 326 -7.21 -18.70 5.71
N SER A 327 -6.06 -18.55 5.05
CA SER A 327 -5.93 -17.87 3.77
C SER A 327 -4.77 -18.46 2.97
N ASP A 328 -5.06 -18.92 1.77
CA ASP A 328 -4.10 -19.31 0.72
C ASP A 328 -4.00 -18.23 -0.38
N LEU A 329 -4.48 -17.01 -0.07
CA LEU A 329 -4.63 -15.94 -1.06
C LEU A 329 -3.27 -15.48 -1.61
N VAL A 330 -2.96 -15.93 -2.83
CA VAL A 330 -1.91 -15.35 -3.66
C VAL A 330 -2.53 -14.41 -4.68
N PHE A 331 -2.24 -13.11 -4.56
CA PHE A 331 -2.74 -12.07 -5.46
C PHE A 331 -1.65 -11.32 -6.25
N ILE A 332 -0.37 -11.66 -6.06
CA ILE A 332 0.75 -11.10 -6.82
C ILE A 332 0.82 -11.82 -8.18
N PRO A 333 0.58 -11.13 -9.31
CA PRO A 333 0.63 -11.77 -10.63
C PRO A 333 2.08 -12.03 -11.05
N LEU A 334 2.28 -13.03 -11.92
CA LEU A 334 3.60 -13.41 -12.43
C LEU A 334 4.40 -12.22 -13.01
N GLY A 335 3.74 -11.33 -13.75
CA GLY A 335 4.40 -10.14 -14.31
C GLY A 335 4.94 -9.19 -13.24
N LEU A 336 4.23 -9.05 -12.11
CA LEU A 336 4.70 -8.24 -10.98
C LEU A 336 5.84 -8.94 -10.23
N TYR A 337 5.74 -10.26 -10.04
CA TYR A 337 6.82 -11.08 -9.50
C TYR A 337 8.12 -10.91 -10.31
N LEU A 338 8.06 -11.10 -11.63
CA LEU A 338 9.23 -10.97 -12.51
C LEU A 338 9.83 -9.56 -12.47
N ARG A 339 9.00 -8.52 -12.49
CA ARG A 339 9.48 -7.13 -12.32
C ARG A 339 10.16 -6.90 -10.98
N THR A 340 9.65 -7.51 -9.92
CA THR A 340 10.22 -7.37 -8.58
C THR A 340 11.56 -8.11 -8.47
N CYS A 341 11.68 -9.31 -9.05
CA CYS A 341 12.94 -10.05 -9.12
C CYS A 341 14.05 -9.24 -9.79
N ARG A 342 13.75 -8.55 -10.90
CA ARG A 342 14.71 -7.69 -11.62
C ARG A 342 15.34 -6.60 -10.77
N ILE A 343 14.66 -6.14 -9.71
CA ILE A 343 15.23 -5.15 -8.79
C ILE A 343 16.53 -5.69 -8.17
N PHE A 344 16.55 -6.97 -7.80
CA PHE A 344 17.60 -7.60 -7.01
C PHE A 344 18.56 -8.48 -7.81
N GLU A 345 18.26 -8.77 -9.09
CA GLU A 345 19.10 -9.63 -9.94
C GLU A 345 20.55 -9.16 -10.03
N CYS A 346 20.78 -7.85 -10.12
CA CYS A 346 22.13 -7.28 -10.17
C CYS A 346 23.02 -7.58 -8.95
N ALA A 347 22.43 -7.90 -7.79
CA ALA A 347 23.20 -8.26 -6.60
C ALA A 347 23.63 -9.74 -6.58
N ARG A 348 23.17 -10.55 -7.54
CA ARG A 348 23.49 -11.99 -7.64
C ARG A 348 24.54 -12.31 -8.70
N GLU A 349 24.68 -11.45 -9.71
CA GLU A 349 25.59 -11.67 -10.83
C GLU A 349 26.99 -11.16 -10.52
N GLU A 350 28.01 -11.84 -11.06
CA GLU A 350 29.38 -11.36 -10.95
C GLU A 350 29.60 -10.19 -11.90
N GLY A 351 29.59 -8.98 -11.32
CA GLY A 351 29.95 -7.75 -12.00
C GLY A 351 28.75 -6.87 -12.35
N LYS A 352 29.08 -5.66 -12.81
CA LYS A 352 28.10 -4.62 -13.13
C LYS A 352 27.19 -5.01 -14.28
N GLU A 353 25.88 -4.83 -14.10
CA GLU A 353 24.87 -5.06 -15.13
C GLU A 353 25.18 -4.22 -16.38
N LYS A 354 25.37 -4.88 -17.53
CA LYS A 354 25.81 -4.23 -18.77
C LYS A 354 24.79 -3.19 -19.24
N GLY A 355 25.25 -1.95 -19.40
CA GLY A 355 24.42 -0.84 -19.86
C GLY A 355 23.54 -0.20 -18.78
N PHE A 356 23.58 -0.68 -17.53
CA PHE A 356 22.90 -0.03 -16.43
C PHE A 356 23.67 1.21 -15.98
N VAL A 357 22.97 2.34 -15.88
CA VAL A 357 23.51 3.59 -15.35
C VAL A 357 22.75 3.92 -14.08
N SER A 358 23.46 3.96 -12.95
CA SER A 358 22.88 4.34 -11.68
C SER A 358 22.43 5.79 -11.71
N LYS A 359 21.35 6.08 -10.97
CA LYS A 359 20.83 7.44 -10.89
C LYS A 359 21.81 8.35 -10.15
N GLN A 360 22.16 9.46 -10.77
CA GLN A 360 22.98 10.49 -10.16
C GLN A 360 22.07 11.56 -9.50
N GLY A 361 22.37 11.91 -8.25
CA GLY A 361 21.61 12.91 -7.48
C GLY A 361 20.44 12.34 -6.68
N SER A 362 19.78 13.21 -5.90
CA SER A 362 18.78 12.84 -4.89
C SER A 362 17.31 13.06 -5.30
N LYS A 363 17.07 13.69 -6.46
CA LYS A 363 15.73 14.06 -6.94
C LYS A 363 15.06 12.84 -7.58
N ILE A 364 13.92 12.41 -7.05
CA ILE A 364 13.15 11.29 -7.58
C ILE A 364 12.37 11.73 -8.83
N ASP A 365 12.37 10.89 -9.88
CA ASP A 365 11.48 11.06 -11.03
C ASP A 365 10.22 10.23 -10.78
N TYR A 366 9.13 10.90 -10.41
CA TYR A 366 7.90 10.23 -10.00
C TYR A 366 7.10 9.64 -11.16
N GLU A 367 7.26 10.13 -12.38
CA GLU A 367 6.62 9.54 -13.56
C GLU A 367 7.27 8.19 -13.87
N LEU A 368 8.60 8.17 -13.91
CA LEU A 368 9.36 6.94 -14.10
C LEU A 368 9.20 5.96 -12.92
N LEU A 369 9.13 6.45 -11.69
CA LEU A 369 8.88 5.62 -10.51
C LEU A 369 7.49 4.97 -10.55
N ALA A 370 6.44 5.70 -10.96
CA ALA A 370 5.08 5.18 -11.10
C ALA A 370 4.97 4.15 -12.23
N LEU A 371 5.73 4.33 -13.32
CA LEU A 371 5.83 3.36 -14.42
C LEU A 371 6.66 2.11 -14.07
N GLY A 372 7.42 2.16 -12.98
CA GLY A 372 8.27 1.06 -12.52
C GLY A 372 9.61 0.98 -13.26
N SER A 373 10.17 2.12 -13.67
CA SER A 373 11.52 2.20 -14.19
C SER A 373 12.51 1.59 -13.19
N LEU A 374 13.32 0.64 -13.66
CA LEU A 374 14.22 -0.12 -12.80
C LEU A 374 15.22 0.80 -12.08
N GLN A 375 15.72 1.83 -12.78
CA GLN A 375 16.66 2.81 -12.24
C GLN A 375 16.06 3.59 -11.05
N GLU A 376 14.83 4.10 -11.19
CA GLU A 376 14.15 4.83 -10.12
C GLU A 376 13.76 3.91 -8.96
N VAL A 377 13.22 2.74 -9.27
CA VAL A 377 12.80 1.77 -8.24
C VAL A 377 13.98 1.33 -7.39
N ARG A 378 15.13 1.01 -8.01
CA ARG A 378 16.37 0.65 -7.29
C ARG A 378 16.91 1.81 -6.45
N HIS A 379 16.91 3.03 -6.98
CA HIS A 379 17.33 4.23 -6.25
C HIS A 379 16.46 4.50 -5.02
N VAL A 380 15.13 4.48 -5.18
CA VAL A 380 14.18 4.72 -4.08
C VAL A 380 14.24 3.58 -3.06
N PHE A 381 14.33 2.32 -3.50
CA PHE A 381 14.52 1.17 -2.62
C PHE A 381 15.75 1.35 -1.73
N ALA A 382 16.92 1.63 -2.33
CA ALA A 382 18.17 1.79 -1.59
C ALA A 382 18.07 2.91 -0.55
N ARG A 383 17.49 4.05 -0.93
CA ARG A 383 17.26 5.19 -0.03
C ARG A 383 16.38 4.81 1.17
N ILE A 384 15.26 4.10 0.95
CA ILE A 384 14.37 3.67 2.04
C ILE A 384 15.11 2.72 3.00
N VAL A 385 15.88 1.77 2.47
CA VAL A 385 16.65 0.82 3.30
C VAL A 385 17.70 1.56 4.12
N PHE A 386 18.48 2.45 3.49
CA PHE A 386 19.48 3.26 4.18
C PHE A 386 18.89 4.12 5.28
N ASP A 387 17.83 4.89 4.98
CA ASP A 387 17.15 5.75 5.95
C ASP A 387 16.51 4.96 7.11
N THR A 388 16.29 3.65 6.92
CA THR A 388 15.75 2.77 7.97
C THR A 388 16.86 2.19 8.82
N VAL A 389 17.95 1.69 8.23
CA VAL A 389 19.05 1.04 8.97
C VAL A 389 19.92 2.09 9.66
N TYR A 390 20.17 3.23 9.01
CA TYR A 390 21.04 4.31 9.48
C TYR A 390 20.23 5.63 9.60
N PRO A 391 19.28 5.71 10.54
CA PRO A 391 18.47 6.91 10.69
C PRO A 391 19.35 8.11 11.04
N ILE A 392 19.15 9.23 10.35
CA ILE A 392 19.78 10.50 10.71
C ILE A 392 19.17 10.93 12.05
N ASN A 393 19.98 10.89 13.12
CA ASN A 393 19.55 11.20 14.48
C ASN A 393 18.83 12.57 14.54
N PRO A 394 17.53 12.64 14.88
CA PRO A 394 16.83 13.92 15.03
C PRO A 394 17.24 14.70 16.29
N SER A 395 18.03 14.10 17.19
CA SER A 395 18.52 14.70 18.42
C SER A 395 19.55 15.84 18.22
N ARG A 396 19.97 16.13 16.98
CA ARG A 396 20.77 17.33 16.66
C ARG A 396 19.92 18.54 16.23
N ASP A 397 18.68 18.35 15.78
CA ASP A 397 17.85 19.44 15.24
C ASP A 397 16.92 20.10 16.27
N GLN A 398 16.78 19.54 17.48
CA GLN A 398 15.98 20.15 18.56
C GLN A 398 16.71 21.26 19.34
N ASN A 399 18.00 21.51 19.06
CA ASN A 399 18.78 22.58 19.70
C ASN A 399 19.04 23.79 18.78
N GLN A 400 18.40 23.88 17.61
CA GLN A 400 18.59 25.01 16.67
C GLN A 400 17.31 25.55 16.02
N ARG A 401 16.13 25.41 16.64
CA ARG A 401 14.94 26.16 16.22
C ARG A 401 14.22 26.81 17.38
#